data_AF-A0A2M8PKV1-F1
#
_entry.id   AF-A0A2M8PKV1-F1
#
_cell.length_a   1.000
_cell.length_b   1.000
_cell.length_c   1.000
_cell.angle_alpha   90.00
_cell.angle_beta   90.00
_cell.angle_gamma   90.00
#
_symmetry.space_group_name_H-M   'P 1'
#
loop_
_entity.id
_entity.type
_entity.pdbx_description
1 polymer ?
#
loop_
_entity_poly.entity_id
_entity_poly.type
_entity_poly.pdbx_seq_one_letter_code
_entity_poly.pdbx_strand_id
1 'polypeptide(L)'
;VASIMASVSLSGGRLPHHTIIYKTIASALSLGAGASVGPEDPSVQIGANLGSFISESLNINEEKRKLLVAGGAASAIAAAFNAPIAGVFFALEIILGEFSTKAFGIVVISAVVSSAVMRTIIGVNPIFGELDYILGHPIQLPFYVILGVFMAGVSILFIRFM
;
A
#
# COMPACT_ATOMS: atom_id res chain seq x y z
N VAL A 1 -1.78 0.75 8.89
CA VAL A 1 -2.81 0.13 8.00
C VAL A 1 -3.98 -0.58 8.72
N ALA A 2 -3.77 -1.22 9.88
CA ALA A 2 -4.81 -2.01 10.57
C ALA A 2 -6.17 -1.31 10.80
N SER A 3 -6.18 -0.02 11.11
CA SER A 3 -7.43 0.74 11.27
C SER A 3 -8.26 0.83 9.97
N ILE A 4 -7.60 0.86 8.81
CA ILE A 4 -8.27 0.86 7.51
C ILE A 4 -8.91 -0.50 7.26
N MET A 5 -8.16 -1.59 7.50
CA MET A 5 -8.68 -2.96 7.38
C MET A 5 -9.92 -3.13 8.26
N ALA A 6 -9.84 -2.73 9.53
CA ALA A 6 -10.96 -2.77 10.45
C ALA A 6 -12.16 -1.96 9.94
N SER A 7 -11.95 -0.74 9.42
CA SER A 7 -13.03 0.06 8.84
C SER A 7 -13.63 -0.56 7.57
N VAL A 8 -12.82 -1.17 6.70
CA VAL A 8 -13.30 -1.86 5.49
C VAL A 8 -14.13 -3.09 5.86
N SER A 9 -13.73 -3.85 6.88
CA SER A 9 -14.45 -5.02 7.35
C SER A 9 -15.71 -4.67 8.16
N LEU A 10 -15.62 -3.71 9.09
CA LEU A 10 -16.63 -3.47 10.12
C LEU A 10 -17.49 -2.22 9.90
N SER A 11 -16.99 -1.21 9.17
CA SER A 11 -17.66 0.09 8.99
C SER A 11 -17.95 0.41 7.52
N GLY A 12 -17.93 -0.62 6.67
CA GLY A 12 -18.19 -0.51 5.24
C GLY A 12 -17.17 0.38 4.51
N GLY A 13 -15.99 0.62 5.07
CA GLY A 13 -14.95 1.51 4.50
C GLY A 13 -15.08 2.99 4.87
N ARG A 14 -15.89 3.36 5.89
CA ARG A 14 -15.88 4.73 6.42
C ARG A 14 -14.66 4.96 7.31
N LEU A 15 -13.89 6.01 7.01
CA LEU A 15 -12.66 6.35 7.72
C LEU A 15 -12.77 7.70 8.46
N PRO A 16 -12.15 7.84 9.64
CA PRO A 16 -12.14 9.10 10.37
C PRO A 16 -11.17 10.10 9.74
N HIS A 17 -11.70 11.03 8.93
CA HIS A 17 -10.91 12.02 8.19
C HIS A 17 -10.04 12.93 9.08
N HIS A 18 -10.47 13.21 10.30
CA HIS A 18 -9.73 14.11 11.20
C HIS A 18 -8.37 13.56 11.63
N THR A 19 -8.22 12.23 11.72
CA THR A 19 -6.97 11.62 12.22
C THR A 19 -5.85 11.70 11.17
N ILE A 20 -6.19 11.93 9.90
CA ILE A 20 -5.23 11.91 8.81
C ILE A 20 -4.21 13.04 8.89
N ILE A 21 -4.67 14.26 9.20
CA ILE A 21 -3.82 15.46 9.20
C ILE A 21 -2.72 15.28 10.24
N TYR A 22 -3.10 14.86 11.45
CA TYR A 22 -2.16 14.61 12.53
C TYR A 22 -1.16 13.51 12.18
N LYS A 23 -1.61 12.39 11.59
CA LYS A 23 -0.72 11.29 11.22
C LYS A 23 0.22 11.64 10.08
N THR A 24 -0.25 12.38 9.07
CA THR A 24 0.59 12.86 7.96
C THR A 24 1.66 13.81 8.47
N ILE A 25 1.29 14.79 9.31
CA ILE A 25 2.26 15.73 9.89
C ILE A 25 3.25 15.00 10.80
N ALA A 26 2.77 14.14 11.70
CA ALA A 26 3.64 13.36 12.58
C ALA A 26 4.62 12.48 11.79
N SER A 27 4.15 11.85 10.71
CA SER A 27 5.01 11.03 9.86
C SER A 27 6.01 11.87 9.07
N ALA A 28 5.60 13.03 8.53
CA ALA A 28 6.51 13.93 7.82
C ALA A 28 7.62 14.45 8.76
N LEU A 29 7.26 14.82 9.99
CA LEU A 29 8.23 15.23 11.00
C LEU A 29 9.15 14.08 11.42
N SER A 30 8.60 12.87 11.63
CA SER A 30 9.40 11.70 12.03
C SER A 30 10.38 11.28 10.93
N LEU A 31 9.92 11.21 9.69
CA LEU A 31 10.75 10.93 8.52
C LEU A 31 11.80 12.02 8.32
N GLY A 32 11.40 13.30 8.40
CA GLY A 32 12.30 14.44 8.27
C GLY A 32 13.34 14.54 9.40
N ALA A 33 13.02 14.06 10.59
CA ALA A 33 13.94 13.97 11.73
C ALA A 33 14.86 12.73 11.68
N GLY A 34 14.70 11.84 10.69
CA GLY A 34 15.51 10.64 10.54
C GLY A 34 15.12 9.47 11.45
N ALA A 35 13.87 9.43 11.94
CA ALA A 35 13.36 8.27 12.65
C ALA A 35 13.34 7.03 11.74
N SER A 36 13.57 5.85 12.32
CA SER A 36 13.53 4.56 11.59
C SER A 36 12.10 4.13 11.27
N VAL A 37 11.44 4.90 10.40
CA VAL A 37 10.07 4.67 9.93
C VAL A 37 10.01 4.81 8.40
N GLY A 38 9.04 4.16 7.77
CA GLY A 38 8.82 4.23 6.32
C GLY A 38 7.65 5.13 5.92
N PRO A 39 7.65 5.68 4.69
CA PRO A 39 6.53 6.47 4.16
C PRO A 39 5.34 5.62 3.70
N GLU A 40 5.40 4.29 3.85
CA GLU A 40 4.37 3.36 3.39
C GLU A 40 3.03 3.59 4.11
N ASP A 41 3.02 3.43 5.43
CA ASP A 41 1.82 3.52 6.27
C ASP A 41 1.10 4.89 6.20
N PRO A 42 1.78 6.05 6.20
CA PRO A 42 1.12 7.35 5.99
C PRO A 42 0.56 7.49 4.57
N SER A 43 1.26 7.00 3.54
CA SER A 43 0.79 7.11 2.15
C SER A 43 -0.52 6.34 1.95
N VAL A 44 -0.57 5.09 2.44
CA VAL A 44 -1.80 4.28 2.39
C VAL A 44 -2.94 4.99 3.11
N GLN A 45 -2.68 5.58 4.27
CA GLN A 45 -3.71 6.33 5.01
C GLN A 45 -4.23 7.53 4.22
N ILE A 46 -3.35 8.31 3.59
CA ILE A 46 -3.74 9.44 2.73
C ILE A 46 -4.67 8.98 1.60
N GLY A 47 -4.24 7.99 0.82
CA GLY A 47 -5.02 7.49 -0.30
C GLY A 47 -6.35 6.87 0.11
N ALA A 48 -6.35 6.01 1.13
CA ALA A 48 -7.54 5.33 1.63
C ALA A 48 -8.61 6.31 2.15
N ASN A 49 -8.20 7.30 2.95
CA ASN A 49 -9.14 8.31 3.45
C ASN A 49 -9.67 9.20 2.33
N LEU A 50 -8.85 9.55 1.33
CA LEU A 50 -9.34 10.29 0.17
C LEU A 50 -10.43 9.50 -0.57
N GLY A 51 -10.23 8.18 -0.74
CA GLY A 51 -11.25 7.28 -1.28
C GLY A 51 -12.53 7.25 -0.44
N SER A 52 -12.41 7.16 0.89
CA SER A 52 -13.55 7.22 1.82
C SER A 52 -14.28 8.57 1.70
N PHE A 53 -13.55 9.68 1.73
CA PHE A 53 -14.09 11.03 1.67
C PHE A 53 -14.86 11.30 0.38
N ILE A 54 -14.30 10.92 -0.78
CA ILE A 54 -14.97 11.03 -2.08
C ILE A 54 -16.24 10.19 -2.10
N SER A 55 -16.19 8.97 -1.57
CA SER A 55 -17.35 8.09 -1.53
C SER A 55 -18.48 8.66 -0.65
N GLU A 56 -18.15 9.27 0.48
CA GLU A 56 -19.10 9.89 1.40
C GLU A 56 -19.71 11.15 0.79
N SER A 57 -18.87 12.00 0.17
CA SER A 57 -19.31 13.23 -0.51
C SER A 57 -20.26 12.94 -1.67
N LEU A 58 -20.07 11.82 -2.35
CA LEU A 58 -20.91 11.37 -3.46
C LEU A 58 -22.05 10.43 -3.04
N ASN A 59 -22.23 10.18 -1.73
CA ASN A 59 -23.24 9.25 -1.18
C ASN A 59 -23.20 7.85 -1.82
N ILE A 60 -22.00 7.34 -2.07
CA ILE A 60 -21.77 6.04 -2.67
C ILE A 60 -22.02 4.93 -1.65
N ASN A 61 -22.58 3.80 -2.12
CA ASN A 61 -22.87 2.64 -1.28
C ASN A 61 -21.61 1.98 -0.70
N GLU A 62 -21.78 1.09 0.27
CA GLU A 62 -20.67 0.53 1.04
C GLU A 62 -19.72 -0.32 0.19
N GLU A 63 -20.25 -1.16 -0.71
CA GLU A 63 -19.44 -2.00 -1.59
C GLU A 63 -18.49 -1.14 -2.44
N LYS A 64 -19.02 -0.13 -3.13
CA LYS A 64 -18.23 0.78 -3.96
C LYS A 64 -17.30 1.67 -3.14
N ARG A 65 -17.69 2.05 -1.91
CA ARG A 65 -16.81 2.78 -0.99
C ARG A 65 -15.57 1.98 -0.64
N LYS A 66 -15.70 0.70 -0.31
CA LYS A 66 -14.54 -0.19 -0.06
C LYS A 66 -13.60 -0.23 -1.28
N LEU A 67 -14.15 -0.27 -2.50
CA LEU A 67 -13.36 -0.23 -3.73
C LEU A 67 -12.61 1.10 -3.91
N LEU A 68 -13.25 2.23 -3.58
CA LEU A 68 -12.59 3.54 -3.64
C LEU A 68 -11.50 3.69 -2.57
N VAL A 69 -11.72 3.17 -1.37
CA VAL A 69 -10.71 3.10 -0.30
C VAL A 69 -9.51 2.26 -0.74
N ALA A 70 -9.75 1.08 -1.31
CA ALA A 70 -8.70 0.20 -1.81
C ALA A 70 -7.95 0.81 -3.02
N GLY A 71 -8.68 1.41 -3.97
CA GLY A 71 -8.10 2.10 -5.12
C GLY A 71 -7.26 3.31 -4.71
N GLY A 72 -7.69 4.05 -3.69
CA GLY A 72 -6.93 5.14 -3.08
C GLY A 72 -5.66 4.64 -2.38
N ALA A 73 -5.75 3.55 -1.60
CA ALA A 73 -4.57 2.92 -1.00
C ALA A 73 -3.56 2.47 -2.07
N ALA A 74 -4.03 1.80 -3.13
CA ALA A 74 -3.19 1.34 -4.23
C ALA A 74 -2.53 2.49 -4.99
N SER A 75 -3.27 3.57 -5.27
CA SER A 75 -2.74 4.75 -5.95
C SER A 75 -1.66 5.44 -5.12
N ALA A 76 -1.81 5.49 -3.79
CA ALA A 76 -0.81 6.07 -2.91
C ALA A 76 0.47 5.24 -2.84
N ILE A 77 0.38 3.90 -2.73
CA ILE A 77 1.57 3.04 -2.82
C ILE A 77 2.24 3.16 -4.19
N ALA A 78 1.44 3.16 -5.27
CA ALA A 78 1.95 3.30 -6.62
C ALA A 78 2.71 4.62 -6.84
N ALA A 79 2.22 5.73 -6.27
CA ALA A 79 2.91 7.02 -6.31
C ALA A 79 4.15 7.04 -5.41
N ALA A 80 4.04 6.57 -4.16
CA ALA A 80 5.14 6.65 -3.20
C ALA A 80 6.35 5.79 -3.61
N PHE A 81 6.11 4.64 -4.23
CA PHE A 81 7.16 3.66 -4.52
C PHE A 81 7.43 3.45 -6.02
N ASN A 82 6.74 4.19 -6.90
CA ASN A 82 6.77 3.96 -8.35
C ASN A 82 6.47 2.48 -8.74
N ALA A 83 5.68 1.80 -7.90
CA ALA A 83 5.45 0.35 -7.95
C ALA A 83 3.94 0.04 -8.06
N PRO A 84 3.32 0.28 -9.24
CA PRO A 84 1.87 0.15 -9.40
C PRO A 84 1.37 -1.28 -9.15
N ILE A 85 2.12 -2.30 -9.58
CA ILE A 85 1.74 -3.70 -9.38
C ILE A 85 1.72 -4.05 -7.90
N ALA A 86 2.75 -3.64 -7.14
CA ALA A 86 2.80 -3.86 -5.70
C ALA A 86 1.62 -3.18 -4.99
N GLY A 87 1.30 -1.94 -5.36
CA GLY A 87 0.14 -1.23 -4.81
C GLY A 87 -1.19 -1.93 -5.06
N VAL A 88 -1.37 -2.55 -6.23
CA VAL A 88 -2.56 -3.33 -6.56
C VAL A 88 -2.69 -4.55 -5.66
N PHE A 89 -1.66 -5.39 -5.58
CA PHE A 89 -1.70 -6.60 -4.75
C PHE A 89 -1.85 -6.27 -3.27
N PHE A 90 -1.16 -5.22 -2.80
CA PHE A 90 -1.33 -4.70 -1.45
C PHE A 90 -2.79 -4.35 -1.14
N ALA A 91 -3.46 -3.61 -2.03
CA ALA A 91 -4.85 -3.24 -1.81
C ALA A 91 -5.82 -4.43 -1.88
N LEU A 92 -5.59 -5.38 -2.77
CA LEU A 92 -6.45 -6.56 -2.90
C LEU A 92 -6.27 -7.53 -1.72
N GLU A 93 -5.04 -7.85 -1.35
CA GLU A 93 -4.72 -8.85 -0.34
C GLU A 93 -4.84 -8.30 1.08
N ILE A 94 -4.37 -7.08 1.33
CA ILE A 94 -4.31 -6.51 2.68
C ILE A 94 -5.53 -5.67 3.01
N ILE A 95 -5.99 -4.81 2.08
CA ILE A 95 -7.11 -3.89 2.38
C ILE A 95 -8.47 -4.56 2.18
N LEU A 96 -8.69 -5.24 1.05
CA LEU A 96 -9.96 -5.91 0.76
C LEU A 96 -10.01 -7.33 1.33
N GLY A 97 -8.89 -8.06 1.29
CA GLY A 97 -8.84 -9.46 1.72
C GLY A 97 -9.56 -10.43 0.77
N GLU A 98 -9.96 -9.97 -0.41
CA GLU A 98 -10.64 -10.77 -1.43
C GLU A 98 -10.29 -10.32 -2.85
N PHE A 99 -10.17 -11.28 -3.76
CA PHE A 99 -9.98 -11.02 -5.18
C PHE A 99 -11.33 -11.06 -5.89
N SER A 100 -11.89 -9.89 -6.20
CA SER A 100 -13.03 -9.79 -7.12
C SER A 100 -12.63 -9.08 -8.41
N THR A 101 -13.17 -9.53 -9.55
CA THR A 101 -12.87 -8.96 -10.87
C THR A 101 -13.25 -7.47 -10.96
N LYS A 102 -14.30 -7.06 -10.24
CA LYS A 102 -14.72 -5.66 -10.14
C LYS A 102 -13.70 -4.81 -9.37
N ALA A 103 -13.21 -5.33 -8.23
CA ALA A 103 -12.20 -4.66 -7.43
C ALA A 103 -10.90 -4.50 -8.22
N PHE A 104 -10.48 -5.56 -8.92
CA PHE A 104 -9.25 -5.58 -9.70
C PHE A 104 -9.20 -4.42 -10.71
N GLY A 105 -10.26 -4.22 -11.50
CA GLY A 105 -10.31 -3.16 -12.51
C GLY A 105 -10.11 -1.76 -11.92
N ILE A 106 -10.87 -1.41 -10.88
CA ILE A 106 -10.78 -0.10 -10.22
C ILE A 106 -9.40 0.11 -9.61
N VAL A 107 -8.91 -0.87 -8.85
CA VAL A 107 -7.64 -0.79 -8.14
C VAL A 107 -6.46 -0.66 -9.12
N VAL A 108 -6.45 -1.44 -10.20
CA VAL A 108 -5.42 -1.37 -11.25
C VAL A 108 -5.44 -0.02 -11.95
N ILE A 109 -6.61 0.48 -12.36
CA ILE A 109 -6.71 1.78 -13.03
C ILE A 109 -6.20 2.89 -12.10
N SER A 110 -6.62 2.90 -10.84
CA SER A 110 -6.17 3.90 -9.86
C SER A 110 -4.66 3.86 -9.65
N ALA A 111 -4.05 2.67 -9.51
CA ALA A 111 -2.61 2.52 -9.34
C ALA A 111 -1.82 2.96 -10.57
N VAL A 112 -2.26 2.55 -11.78
CA VAL A 112 -1.59 2.89 -13.04
C VAL A 112 -1.66 4.38 -13.33
N VAL A 113 -2.84 4.99 -13.19
CA VAL A 113 -3.00 6.44 -13.41
C VAL A 113 -2.12 7.23 -12.43
N SER A 114 -2.12 6.84 -11.15
CA SER A 114 -1.27 7.48 -10.14
C SER A 114 0.22 7.35 -10.46
N SER A 115 0.67 6.15 -10.86
CA SER A 115 2.07 5.94 -11.25
C SER A 115 2.43 6.71 -12.51
N ALA A 116 1.54 6.78 -13.51
CA ALA A 116 1.77 7.54 -14.73
C ALA A 116 1.94 9.04 -14.43
N VAL A 117 1.06 9.61 -13.59
CA VAL A 117 1.18 11.01 -13.13
C VAL A 117 2.45 11.20 -12.31
N MET A 118 2.77 10.29 -11.40
CA MET A 118 3.99 10.42 -10.59
C MET A 118 5.26 10.40 -11.44
N ARG A 119 5.29 9.56 -12.48
CA ARG A 119 6.41 9.44 -13.42
C ARG A 119 6.61 10.69 -14.26
N THR A 120 5.57 11.48 -14.53
CA THR A 120 5.75 12.77 -15.23
C THR A 120 6.33 13.86 -14.32
N ILE A 121 6.15 13.74 -13.00
CA ILE A 121 6.60 14.73 -12.03
C ILE A 121 8.02 14.41 -11.52
N ILE A 122 8.27 13.17 -11.09
CA ILE A 122 9.54 12.75 -10.45
C ILE A 122 10.46 11.98 -11.43
N GLY A 123 9.93 11.50 -12.55
CA GLY A 123 10.65 10.65 -13.50
C GLY A 123 10.47 9.15 -13.25
N VAL A 124 11.15 8.32 -14.04
CA VAL A 124 10.94 6.87 -14.10
C VAL A 124 12.03 6.08 -13.36
N ASN A 125 12.99 6.76 -12.74
CA ASN A 125 14.14 6.11 -12.12
C ASN A 125 13.71 5.20 -10.96
N PRO A 126 14.27 3.98 -10.84
CA PRO A 126 14.05 3.13 -9.68
C PRO A 126 14.55 3.82 -8.41
N ILE A 127 13.72 3.80 -7.36
CA ILE A 127 14.06 4.40 -6.06
C ILE A 127 15.29 3.70 -5.43
N PHE A 128 15.46 2.41 -5.70
CA PHE A 128 16.50 1.56 -5.13
C PHE A 128 17.68 1.28 -6.09
N GLY A 129 17.83 2.08 -7.15
CA GLY A 129 18.90 1.89 -8.15
C GLY A 129 18.69 0.68 -9.06
N GLU A 130 19.60 0.51 -10.02
CA GLU A 130 19.61 -0.63 -10.92
C GLU A 130 20.26 -1.83 -10.22
N LEU A 131 19.54 -2.96 -10.18
CA LEU A 131 20.04 -4.22 -9.64
C LEU A 131 20.56 -5.08 -10.79
N ASP A 132 21.87 -5.07 -11.01
CA ASP A 132 22.56 -6.00 -11.92
C ASP A 132 22.69 -7.38 -11.25
N TYR A 133 21.56 -8.05 -11.06
CA TYR A 133 21.50 -9.40 -10.53
C TYR A 133 21.17 -10.41 -11.63
N ILE A 134 22.06 -11.37 -11.84
CA ILE A 134 21.87 -12.49 -12.77
C ILE A 134 21.58 -13.73 -11.94
N LEU A 135 20.42 -14.35 -12.19
CA LEU A 135 20.11 -15.67 -11.67
C LEU A 135 21.22 -16.64 -12.10
N GLY A 136 21.97 -17.14 -11.11
CA GLY A 136 23.06 -18.07 -11.36
C GLY A 136 22.57 -19.49 -11.62
N HIS A 137 23.37 -20.46 -11.21
CA HIS A 137 23.07 -21.87 -11.41
C HIS A 137 21.80 -22.30 -10.63
N PRO A 138 20.92 -23.18 -11.18
CA PRO A 138 19.68 -23.63 -10.51
C PRO A 138 19.85 -24.22 -9.10
N ILE A 139 21.07 -24.65 -8.77
CA ILE A 139 21.43 -25.11 -7.41
C ILE A 139 21.27 -24.02 -6.34
N GLN A 140 21.12 -22.75 -6.73
CA GLN A 140 20.82 -21.64 -5.82
C GLN A 140 19.36 -21.68 -5.30
N LEU A 141 18.44 -22.33 -6.03
CA LEU A 141 17.00 -22.35 -5.66
C LEU A 141 16.73 -22.95 -4.27
N PRO A 142 17.31 -24.10 -3.88
CA PRO A 142 17.17 -24.60 -2.50
C PRO A 142 17.64 -23.62 -1.43
N PHE A 143 18.70 -22.83 -1.69
CA PHE A 143 19.18 -21.83 -0.74
C PHE A 143 18.18 -20.68 -0.57
N TYR A 144 17.46 -20.27 -1.63
CA TYR A 144 16.38 -19.29 -1.51
C TYR A 144 15.19 -19.81 -0.70
N VAL A 145 14.88 -21.12 -0.79
CA VAL A 145 13.86 -21.75 0.06
C VAL A 145 14.28 -21.71 1.53
N ILE A 146 15.54 -22.08 1.83
CA ILE A 146 16.08 -22.02 3.19
C ILE A 146 16.05 -20.58 3.72
N LEU A 147 16.44 -19.61 2.90
CA LEU A 147 16.38 -18.19 3.24
C LEU A 147 14.94 -17.75 3.55
N GLY A 148 13.96 -18.18 2.74
CA GLY A 148 12.55 -17.90 2.96
C GLY A 148 12.03 -18.44 4.30
N VAL A 149 12.36 -19.69 4.63
CA VAL A 149 12.00 -20.29 5.93
C VAL A 149 12.67 -19.56 7.10
N PHE A 150 13.94 -19.20 6.95
CA PHE A 150 14.67 -18.43 7.95
C PHE A 150 14.04 -17.04 8.17
N MET A 151 13.73 -16.32 7.08
CA MET A 151 13.06 -15.02 7.14
C MET A 151 11.65 -15.11 7.74
N ALA A 152 10.92 -16.21 7.51
CA ALA A 152 9.64 -16.44 8.17
C ALA A 152 9.80 -16.55 9.70
N GLY A 153 10.83 -17.25 10.18
CA GLY A 153 11.15 -17.31 11.62
C GLY A 153 11.50 -15.95 12.21
N VAL A 154 12.31 -15.15 11.50
CA VAL A 154 12.65 -13.77 11.89
C VAL A 154 11.39 -12.89 11.95
N SER A 155 10.50 -13.00 10.97
CA SER A 155 9.23 -12.26 10.92
C SER A 155 8.33 -12.56 12.11
N ILE A 156 8.17 -13.85 12.48
CA ILE A 156 7.39 -14.25 13.67
C ILE A 156 8.00 -13.65 14.95
N LEU A 157 9.33 -13.68 15.07
CA LEU A 157 10.03 -13.13 16.21
C LEU A 157 9.81 -11.62 16.32
N PHE A 158 9.90 -10.92 15.18
CA PHE A 158 9.68 -9.48 15.09
C PHE A 158 8.24 -9.10 15.51
N ILE A 159 7.23 -9.79 14.98
CA ILE A 159 5.81 -9.57 15.32
C ILE A 159 5.52 -9.85 16.81
N ARG A 160 6.27 -10.74 17.45
CA ARG A 160 6.06 -11.07 18.87
C ARG A 160 6.66 -10.05 19.82
N PHE A 161 7.72 -9.35 19.41
CA PHE A 161 8.43 -8.39 20.26
C PHE A 161 8.00 -6.93 20.06
N MET A 162 7.40 -6.59 18.92
CA MET A 162 6.77 -5.28 18.68
C MET A 162 5.27 -5.33 18.92
#